data_AF-A0A921QH28-F1
#
_entry.id   AF-A0A921QH28-F1
#
_cell.length_a   1.000
_cell.length_b   1.000
_cell.length_c   1.000
_cell.angle_alpha   90.00
_cell.angle_beta   90.00
_cell.angle_gamma   90.00
#
_symmetry.space_group_name_H-M   'P 1'
#
loop_
_entity.id
_entity.type
_entity.pdbx_description
1 polymer ?
#
loop_
_entity_poly.entity_id
_entity_poly.type
_entity_poly.pdbx_seq_one_letter_code
_entity_poly.pdbx_strand_id
1 'polypeptide(L)'
;MKVVDRRVVAKKKKLERAAAEKRILRVLDHPFLPTLFADFDAAPHFSCVVVEFCPGGDLHSLRHRMPNRRFPLASARFYAAEVLLALEYLHMMGIVYRDLKPENVLIRADGHIMLTDFDLSLQSTSTPSLESSSASSSDDDSSTSVSCFPDHLFRFTLRRRGGGSSSSRRALLRRAASSARQPLVVAEPVEARSCSFVGTHEYVAPEVARGGPHGAAVDWWALGVFLYELLHGRTPFAGADNEATLRNIARRPLSFPSPAVGGGSSGADADARDLIERLLAKDPRQRLGSRRGAADVKAHPFFRGLNFALLRSSRPPVVPGASRSPPLHRSQSCSAATASATRRRASKPPPQPQPDARFDLF
;
A
#
# COMPACT_ATOMS: atom_id res chain seq x y z
N MET A 1 -5.68 -19.87 8.65
CA MET A 1 -6.90 -20.01 9.47
C MET A 1 -6.72 -19.29 10.79
N LYS A 2 -7.57 -18.32 11.10
CA LYS A 2 -7.64 -17.63 12.40
C LYS A 2 -8.71 -18.31 13.24
N VAL A 3 -8.34 -18.81 14.41
CA VAL A 3 -9.23 -19.48 15.36
C VAL A 3 -9.39 -18.60 16.58
N VAL A 4 -10.63 -18.34 16.96
CA VAL A 4 -10.97 -17.41 18.03
C VAL A 4 -11.87 -18.10 19.04
N ASP A 5 -11.42 -18.18 20.30
CA ASP A 5 -12.26 -18.63 21.41
C ASP A 5 -13.30 -17.55 21.76
N ARG A 6 -14.58 -17.86 21.53
CA ARG A 6 -15.70 -16.93 21.77
C ARG A 6 -15.85 -16.57 23.24
N ARG A 7 -15.50 -17.46 24.18
CA ARG A 7 -15.56 -17.20 25.63
C ARG A 7 -14.51 -16.18 26.03
N VAL A 8 -13.29 -16.30 25.49
CA VAL A 8 -12.20 -15.33 25.71
C VAL A 8 -12.57 -13.96 25.13
N VAL A 9 -13.12 -13.93 23.92
CA VAL A 9 -13.57 -12.69 23.27
C VAL A 9 -14.73 -12.04 24.03
N ALA A 10 -15.69 -12.83 24.51
CA ALA A 10 -16.78 -12.36 25.36
C ALA A 10 -16.27 -11.74 26.66
N LYS A 11 -15.35 -12.42 27.35
CA LYS A 11 -14.72 -11.92 28.59
C LYS A 11 -13.99 -10.59 28.37
N LYS A 12 -13.39 -10.39 27.19
CA LYS A 12 -12.72 -9.15 26.78
C LYS A 12 -13.65 -8.09 26.18
N LYS A 13 -14.97 -8.31 26.15
CA LYS A 13 -15.97 -7.44 25.51
C LYS A 13 -15.63 -7.10 24.04
N LYS A 14 -15.06 -8.07 23.31
CA LYS A 14 -14.62 -7.91 21.90
C LYS A 14 -15.55 -8.59 20.88
N LEU A 15 -16.72 -9.10 21.30
CA LEU A 15 -17.62 -9.84 20.41
C LEU A 15 -18.11 -9.02 19.22
N GLU A 16 -18.49 -7.76 19.46
CA GLU A 16 -18.94 -6.87 18.38
C GLU A 16 -17.83 -6.57 17.37
N ARG A 17 -16.59 -6.42 17.84
CA ARG A 17 -15.41 -6.22 16.98
C ARG A 17 -15.13 -7.45 16.12
N ALA A 18 -15.19 -8.64 16.70
CA ALA A 18 -15.04 -9.88 15.94
C ALA A 18 -16.17 -10.07 14.91
N ALA A 19 -17.42 -9.70 15.25
CA ALA A 19 -18.53 -9.73 14.32
C ALA A 19 -18.38 -8.69 13.19
N ALA A 20 -17.88 -7.49 13.51
CA ALA A 20 -17.59 -6.44 12.54
C ALA A 20 -16.46 -6.86 11.58
N GLU A 21 -15.38 -7.42 12.09
CA GLU A 21 -14.27 -7.97 11.30
C GLU A 21 -14.80 -8.99 10.28
N LYS A 22 -15.65 -9.95 10.70
CA LYS A 22 -16.26 -10.91 9.77
C LYS A 22 -17.12 -10.25 8.70
N ARG A 23 -17.92 -9.23 9.04
CA ARG A 23 -18.74 -8.51 8.04
C ARG A 23 -17.88 -7.78 7.02
N ILE A 24 -16.79 -7.15 7.47
CA ILE A 24 -15.84 -6.48 6.59
C ILE A 24 -15.18 -7.50 5.67
N LEU A 25 -14.61 -8.58 6.20
CA LEU A 25 -13.92 -9.61 5.40
C LEU A 25 -14.79 -10.24 4.30
N ARG A 26 -16.12 -10.29 4.49
CA ARG A 26 -17.06 -10.82 3.49
C ARG A 26 -17.25 -9.91 2.26
N VAL A 27 -16.98 -8.62 2.38
CA VAL A 27 -17.19 -7.65 1.29
C VAL A 27 -15.91 -7.21 0.59
N LEU A 28 -14.74 -7.61 1.10
CA LEU A 28 -13.45 -7.23 0.51
C LEU A 28 -13.16 -8.03 -0.77
N ASP A 29 -12.81 -7.31 -1.83
CA ASP A 29 -12.30 -7.87 -3.08
C ASP A 29 -11.22 -6.94 -3.64
N HIS A 30 -9.97 -7.16 -3.20
CA HIS A 30 -8.83 -6.34 -3.59
C HIS A 30 -7.52 -7.14 -3.47
N PRO A 31 -6.54 -7.01 -4.40
CA PRO A 31 -5.33 -7.83 -4.43
C PRO A 31 -4.41 -7.70 -3.19
N PHE A 32 -4.54 -6.62 -2.43
CA PHE A 32 -3.73 -6.35 -1.23
C PHE A 32 -4.53 -6.48 0.09
N LEU A 33 -5.74 -7.03 0.01
CA LEU A 33 -6.61 -7.32 1.15
C LEU A 33 -6.90 -8.82 1.22
N PRO A 34 -7.36 -9.35 2.37
CA PRO A 34 -7.63 -10.77 2.50
C PRO A 34 -8.86 -11.18 1.69
N THR A 35 -8.74 -12.29 0.95
CA THR A 35 -9.91 -13.03 0.46
C THR A 35 -10.39 -13.98 1.55
N LEU A 36 -11.65 -13.86 1.95
CA LEU A 36 -12.30 -14.80 2.87
C LEU A 36 -12.72 -16.06 2.11
N PHE A 37 -12.14 -17.21 2.44
CA PHE A 37 -12.51 -18.50 1.86
C PHE A 37 -13.71 -19.14 2.57
N ALA A 38 -13.74 -19.03 3.91
CA ALA A 38 -14.84 -19.56 4.71
C ALA A 38 -14.85 -18.90 6.10
N ASP A 39 -16.02 -18.81 6.71
CA ASP A 39 -16.16 -18.56 8.14
C ASP A 39 -17.22 -19.48 8.74
N PHE A 40 -16.90 -20.09 9.88
CA PHE A 40 -17.79 -21.06 10.55
C PHE A 40 -17.52 -21.10 12.06
N ASP A 41 -18.49 -21.58 12.82
CA ASP A 41 -18.31 -21.84 14.25
C ASP A 41 -18.06 -23.34 14.46
N ALA A 42 -17.01 -23.67 15.23
CA ALA A 42 -16.65 -25.02 15.60
C ALA A 42 -17.02 -25.28 17.08
N ALA A 43 -17.65 -26.42 17.33
CA ALA A 43 -18.04 -26.82 18.68
C ALA A 43 -16.81 -26.97 19.59
N PRO A 44 -16.87 -26.56 20.87
CA PRO A 44 -18.04 -26.03 21.58
C PRO A 44 -18.16 -24.49 21.56
N HIS A 45 -17.11 -23.75 21.19
CA HIS A 45 -17.08 -22.28 21.35
C HIS A 45 -16.00 -21.58 20.50
N PHE A 46 -15.50 -22.22 19.44
CA PHE A 46 -14.52 -21.61 18.56
C PHE A 46 -15.21 -20.97 17.36
N SER A 47 -14.73 -19.80 16.95
CA SER A 47 -15.11 -19.16 15.70
C SER A 47 -13.90 -19.14 14.79
N CYS A 48 -14.08 -19.63 13.56
CA CYS A 48 -13.02 -19.84 12.61
C CYS A 48 -13.21 -18.91 11.41
N VAL A 49 -12.12 -18.28 10.99
CA VAL A 49 -12.04 -17.44 9.79
C VAL A 49 -10.90 -17.98 8.94
N VAL A 50 -11.22 -18.42 7.73
CA VAL A 50 -10.26 -19.02 6.79
C VAL A 50 -9.96 -18.00 5.71
N VAL A 51 -8.74 -17.45 5.77
CA VAL A 51 -8.17 -16.53 4.78
C VAL A 51 -6.87 -17.13 4.24
N GLU A 52 -6.34 -16.50 3.19
CA GLU A 52 -5.04 -16.83 2.62
C GLU A 52 -3.91 -16.82 3.67
N PHE A 53 -3.02 -17.80 3.53
CA PHE A 53 -1.82 -17.89 4.36
C PHE A 53 -0.67 -17.10 3.73
N CYS A 54 -0.03 -16.25 4.54
CA CYS A 54 1.10 -15.42 4.14
C CYS A 54 2.42 -16.02 4.67
N PRO A 55 3.19 -16.77 3.86
CA PRO A 55 4.40 -17.45 4.32
C PRO A 55 5.57 -16.50 4.63
N GLY A 56 5.52 -15.24 4.17
CA GLY A 56 6.57 -14.26 4.41
C GLY A 56 6.53 -13.62 5.80
N GLY A 57 5.50 -13.92 6.61
CA GLY A 57 5.27 -13.25 7.90
C GLY A 57 4.86 -11.79 7.73
N ASP A 58 5.07 -10.99 8.76
CA ASP A 58 4.74 -9.56 8.79
C ASP A 58 5.93 -8.64 8.44
N LEU A 59 5.63 -7.41 8.02
CA LEU A 59 6.65 -6.41 7.68
C LEU A 59 7.47 -5.98 8.90
N HIS A 60 6.92 -6.03 10.13
CA HIS A 60 7.68 -5.72 11.35
C HIS A 60 8.87 -6.69 11.49
N SER A 61 8.60 -7.99 11.41
CA SER A 61 9.56 -9.08 11.47
C SER A 61 10.56 -9.01 10.33
N LEU A 62 10.11 -8.71 9.11
CA LEU A 62 11.02 -8.54 7.97
C LEU A 62 11.94 -7.34 8.16
N ARG A 63 11.41 -6.19 8.59
CA ARG A 63 12.16 -4.96 8.85
C ARG A 63 13.26 -5.20 9.89
N HIS A 64 12.97 -5.93 10.96
CA HIS A 64 13.95 -6.26 12.01
C HIS A 64 15.13 -7.10 11.52
N ARG A 65 14.94 -7.86 10.43
CA ARG A 65 16.02 -8.63 9.78
C ARG A 65 16.86 -7.77 8.83
N MET A 66 16.42 -6.56 8.48
CA MET A 66 17.17 -5.65 7.61
C MET A 66 18.29 -4.93 8.38
N PRO A 67 19.38 -4.53 7.69
CA PRO A 67 20.42 -3.69 8.29
C PRO A 67 19.83 -2.42 8.91
N ASN A 68 20.26 -2.09 10.12
CA ASN A 68 19.75 -0.94 10.90
C ASN A 68 18.24 -0.97 11.14
N ARG A 69 17.59 -2.14 11.02
CA ARG A 69 16.13 -2.32 11.21
C ARG A 69 15.29 -1.39 10.34
N ARG A 70 15.73 -1.09 9.12
CA ARG A 70 15.04 -0.21 8.17
C ARG A 70 15.10 -0.78 6.75
N PHE A 71 14.13 -0.43 5.93
CA PHE A 71 14.10 -0.80 4.52
C PHE A 71 14.89 0.20 3.66
N PRO A 72 15.48 -0.24 2.53
CA PRO A 72 15.90 0.66 1.47
C PRO A 72 14.72 1.50 0.97
N LEU A 73 14.99 2.74 0.54
CA LEU A 73 13.99 3.69 0.08
C LEU A 73 13.03 3.11 -0.98
N ALA A 74 13.56 2.39 -1.97
CA ALA A 74 12.77 1.76 -3.02
C ALA A 74 11.81 0.69 -2.48
N SER A 75 12.24 -0.10 -1.48
CA SER A 75 11.40 -1.12 -0.85
C SER A 75 10.30 -0.50 0.01
N ALA A 76 10.65 0.52 0.80
CA ALA A 76 9.67 1.27 1.60
C ALA A 76 8.62 1.95 0.70
N ARG A 77 9.05 2.57 -0.40
CA ARG A 77 8.17 3.17 -1.40
C ARG A 77 7.22 2.14 -2.02
N PHE A 78 7.71 0.95 -2.34
CA PHE A 78 6.89 -0.13 -2.90
C PHE A 78 5.80 -0.56 -1.93
N TYR A 79 6.15 -0.95 -0.70
CA TYR A 79 5.15 -1.39 0.28
C TYR A 79 4.19 -0.27 0.68
N ALA A 80 4.65 0.97 0.82
CA ALA A 80 3.78 2.11 1.08
C ALA A 80 2.78 2.37 -0.06
N ALA A 81 3.17 2.13 -1.32
CA ALA A 81 2.25 2.25 -2.45
C ALA A 81 1.17 1.16 -2.47
N GLU A 82 1.49 -0.07 -2.07
CA GLU A 82 0.50 -1.15 -1.97
C GLU A 82 -0.48 -0.90 -0.83
N VAL A 83 0.02 -0.46 0.33
CA VAL A 83 -0.80 -0.04 1.46
C VAL A 83 -1.70 1.13 1.07
N LEU A 84 -1.18 2.11 0.31
CA LEU A 84 -1.97 3.24 -0.20
C LEU A 84 -3.15 2.78 -1.07
N LEU A 85 -2.94 1.81 -1.97
CA LEU A 85 -4.04 1.24 -2.78
C LEU A 85 -5.04 0.46 -1.93
N ALA A 86 -4.56 -0.29 -0.94
CA ALA A 86 -5.44 -1.01 -0.02
C ALA A 86 -6.32 -0.05 0.81
N LEU A 87 -5.76 1.05 1.33
CA LEU A 87 -6.50 2.08 2.06
C LEU A 87 -7.49 2.82 1.16
N GLU A 88 -7.10 3.17 -0.06
CA GLU A 88 -8.01 3.79 -1.04
C GLU A 88 -9.25 2.93 -1.27
N TYR A 89 -9.06 1.63 -1.49
CA TYR A 89 -10.16 0.69 -1.69
C TYR A 89 -11.05 0.60 -0.43
N LEU A 90 -10.47 0.53 0.76
CA LEU A 90 -11.24 0.50 2.00
C LEU A 90 -12.08 1.77 2.17
N HIS A 91 -11.49 2.94 1.92
CA HIS A 91 -12.19 4.21 1.97
C HIS A 91 -13.35 4.27 0.96
N MET A 92 -13.12 3.76 -0.27
CA MET A 92 -14.18 3.61 -1.29
C MET A 92 -15.34 2.73 -0.80
N MET A 93 -15.05 1.69 -0.03
CA MET A 93 -16.04 0.80 0.59
C MET A 93 -16.66 1.36 1.88
N GLY A 94 -16.34 2.59 2.27
CA GLY A 94 -16.85 3.21 3.49
C GLY A 94 -16.17 2.69 4.76
N ILE A 95 -14.98 2.10 4.66
CA ILE A 95 -14.27 1.47 5.76
C ILE A 95 -13.04 2.31 6.12
N VAL A 96 -12.96 2.77 7.37
CA VAL A 96 -11.75 3.37 7.95
C VAL A 96 -11.01 2.29 8.73
N TYR A 97 -9.75 2.04 8.41
CA TYR A 97 -8.99 0.89 8.88
C TYR A 97 -8.53 1.01 10.33
N ARG A 98 -7.94 2.15 10.71
CA ARG A 98 -7.56 2.59 12.07
C ARG A 98 -6.49 1.80 12.84
N ASP A 99 -5.93 0.72 12.28
CA ASP A 99 -4.83 -0.02 12.92
C ASP A 99 -3.68 -0.34 11.95
N LEU A 100 -3.30 0.64 11.12
CA LEU A 100 -2.13 0.49 10.26
C LEU A 100 -0.83 0.53 11.07
N LYS A 101 -0.08 -0.57 10.96
CA LYS A 101 1.25 -0.79 11.52
C LYS A 101 1.91 -1.98 10.82
N PRO A 102 3.26 -2.11 10.79
CA PRO A 102 3.93 -3.19 10.05
C PRO A 102 3.57 -4.61 10.52
N GLU A 103 3.12 -4.78 11.77
CA GLU A 103 2.65 -6.06 12.30
C GLU A 103 1.36 -6.54 11.59
N ASN A 104 0.54 -5.60 11.10
CA ASN A 104 -0.71 -5.88 10.40
C ASN A 104 -0.55 -5.90 8.87
N VAL A 105 0.69 -5.85 8.36
CA VAL A 105 0.98 -5.97 6.93
C VAL A 105 1.74 -7.27 6.69
N LEU A 106 1.04 -8.28 6.18
CA LEU A 106 1.61 -9.60 5.92
C LEU A 106 2.18 -9.69 4.50
N ILE A 107 3.13 -10.59 4.28
CA ILE A 107 3.78 -10.82 2.98
C ILE A 107 3.32 -12.16 2.40
N ARG A 108 2.66 -12.08 1.25
CA ARG A 108 2.15 -13.23 0.49
C ARG A 108 3.30 -14.04 -0.13
N ALA A 109 2.97 -15.24 -0.65
CA ALA A 109 3.95 -16.13 -1.27
C ALA A 109 4.66 -15.50 -2.49
N ASP A 110 3.98 -14.61 -3.20
CA ASP A 110 4.53 -13.88 -4.34
C ASP A 110 5.31 -12.61 -3.95
N GLY A 111 5.37 -12.26 -2.66
CA GLY A 111 6.07 -11.12 -2.11
C GLY A 111 5.26 -9.83 -1.98
N HIS A 112 4.03 -9.79 -2.48
CA HIS A 112 3.13 -8.64 -2.30
C HIS A 112 2.48 -8.64 -0.91
N ILE A 113 1.97 -7.49 -0.48
CA ILE A 113 1.37 -7.38 0.84
C ILE A 113 -0.09 -7.88 0.91
N MET A 114 -0.52 -8.21 2.11
CA MET A 114 -1.92 -8.39 2.51
C MET A 114 -2.13 -7.67 3.85
N LEU A 115 -3.00 -6.65 3.90
CA LEU A 115 -3.42 -6.05 5.17
C LEU A 115 -4.27 -7.04 5.96
N THR A 116 -4.10 -7.09 7.28
CA THR A 116 -4.84 -7.98 8.19
C THR A 116 -5.40 -7.22 9.39
N ASP A 117 -6.19 -7.90 10.23
CA ASP A 117 -6.71 -7.38 11.51
C ASP A 117 -7.64 -6.16 11.37
N PHE A 118 -8.91 -6.43 11.04
CA PHE A 118 -9.96 -5.41 10.87
C PHE A 118 -10.81 -5.21 12.14
N ASP A 119 -10.35 -5.68 13.31
CA ASP A 119 -11.14 -5.64 14.55
C ASP A 119 -11.37 -4.20 15.08
N LEU A 120 -10.51 -3.25 14.68
CA LEU A 120 -10.64 -1.82 14.99
C LEU A 120 -11.23 -1.00 13.85
N SER A 121 -11.53 -1.61 12.70
CA SER A 121 -12.05 -0.85 11.56
C SER A 121 -13.45 -0.32 11.82
N LEU A 122 -13.77 0.82 11.21
CA LEU A 122 -15.06 1.50 11.32
C LEU A 122 -15.76 1.46 9.97
N GLN A 123 -16.98 0.92 9.94
CA GLN A 123 -17.85 0.99 8.78
C GLN A 123 -18.65 2.28 8.81
N SER A 124 -18.76 2.94 7.66
CA SER A 124 -19.48 4.18 7.43
C SER A 124 -20.00 4.21 5.99
N THR A 125 -20.70 5.28 5.64
CA THR A 125 -21.17 5.58 4.30
C THR A 125 -20.07 6.32 3.53
N SER A 126 -19.80 5.89 2.29
CA SER A 126 -18.98 6.61 1.33
C SER A 126 -19.81 6.98 0.11
N THR A 127 -19.65 8.20 -0.38
CA THR A 127 -20.30 8.67 -1.61
C THR A 127 -19.20 9.07 -2.58
N PRO A 128 -18.75 8.16 -3.47
CA PRO A 128 -17.69 8.49 -4.41
C PRO A 128 -18.15 9.63 -5.33
N SER A 129 -17.34 10.67 -5.43
CA SER A 129 -17.53 11.82 -6.30
C SER A 129 -16.43 11.88 -7.35
N LEU A 130 -16.78 12.43 -8.51
CA LEU A 130 -15.85 12.66 -9.60
C LEU A 130 -15.57 14.17 -9.68
N GLU A 131 -14.38 14.59 -9.27
CA GLU A 131 -14.00 15.99 -9.29
C GLU A 131 -13.15 16.30 -10.54
N SER A 132 -13.61 17.26 -11.35
CA SER A 132 -12.76 17.89 -12.37
C SER A 132 -11.78 18.82 -11.67
N SER A 133 -10.47 18.70 -11.91
CA SER A 133 -9.49 19.61 -11.31
C SER A 133 -9.84 21.06 -11.72
N SER A 134 -10.37 21.87 -10.81
CA SER A 134 -10.54 23.30 -11.02
C SER A 134 -9.20 24.00 -10.78
N ALA A 135 -8.88 24.98 -11.61
CA ALA A 135 -7.59 25.67 -11.61
C ALA A 135 -7.45 26.57 -10.37
N SER A 136 -6.62 26.17 -9.40
CA SER A 136 -5.87 27.13 -8.59
C SER A 136 -4.60 27.48 -9.36
N SER A 137 -4.53 28.71 -9.85
CA SER A 137 -3.40 29.27 -10.60
C SER A 137 -2.14 29.35 -9.74
N SER A 138 -1.12 28.60 -10.12
CA SER A 138 0.29 28.90 -9.89
C SER A 138 1.04 28.24 -11.04
N ASP A 139 1.49 29.05 -11.99
CA ASP A 139 2.26 28.59 -13.13
C ASP A 139 3.60 28.02 -12.63
N ASP A 140 3.77 26.70 -12.76
CA ASP A 140 5.09 26.09 -12.81
C ASP A 140 5.03 24.88 -13.75
N ASP A 141 5.65 25.04 -14.92
CA ASP A 141 5.58 24.14 -16.05
C ASP A 141 6.54 22.94 -15.86
N SER A 142 6.00 21.82 -15.42
CA SER A 142 6.64 20.50 -15.57
C SER A 142 5.57 19.39 -15.64
N SER A 143 4.71 19.47 -16.65
CA SER A 143 3.64 18.49 -16.86
C SER A 143 4.19 17.14 -17.37
N THR A 144 4.30 16.16 -16.46
CA THR A 144 4.34 14.74 -16.82
C THR A 144 2.95 14.15 -16.59
N SER A 145 2.26 13.84 -17.69
CA SER A 145 0.94 13.22 -17.67
C SER A 145 1.03 11.81 -17.08
N VAL A 146 0.44 11.61 -15.90
CA VAL A 146 0.15 10.26 -15.39
C VAL A 146 -1.20 9.86 -16.01
N SER A 147 -1.17 9.27 -17.21
CA SER A 147 -2.37 8.74 -17.86
C SER A 147 -2.48 7.23 -17.64
N CYS A 148 -3.68 6.78 -17.29
CA CYS A 148 -4.03 5.37 -17.10
C CYS A 148 -4.50 4.67 -18.39
N PHE A 149 -4.28 5.28 -19.57
CA PHE A 149 -4.72 4.73 -20.85
C PHE A 149 -3.57 4.71 -21.85
N PRO A 150 -3.29 3.58 -22.54
CA PRO A 150 -2.39 3.56 -23.67
C PRO A 150 -2.95 4.46 -24.79
N ASP A 151 -2.18 5.43 -25.25
CA ASP A 151 -2.51 6.39 -26.33
C ASP A 151 -2.88 5.74 -27.68
N HIS A 152 -2.88 4.42 -27.77
CA HIS A 152 -3.05 3.67 -29.01
C HIS A 152 -4.52 3.34 -29.34
N LEU A 153 -5.44 3.43 -28.36
CA LEU A 153 -6.84 3.03 -28.57
C LEU A 153 -7.69 4.09 -29.30
N PHE A 154 -7.25 5.34 -29.38
CA PHE A 154 -7.94 6.39 -30.15
C PHE A 154 -7.55 6.44 -31.64
N ARG A 155 -6.69 5.52 -32.11
CA ARG A 155 -6.25 5.51 -33.52
C ARG A 155 -7.21 4.82 -34.48
N PHE A 156 -8.29 4.19 -33.99
CA PHE A 156 -9.09 3.26 -34.79
C PHE A 156 -10.45 3.76 -35.29
N THR A 157 -10.84 5.02 -35.06
CA THR A 157 -12.15 5.52 -35.52
C THR A 157 -12.09 6.89 -36.17
N LEU A 158 -11.40 7.03 -37.31
CA LEU A 158 -11.74 8.05 -38.34
C LEU A 158 -10.96 7.82 -39.64
N ARG A 159 -11.34 6.77 -40.38
CA ARG A 159 -10.97 6.62 -41.80
C ARG A 159 -12.16 7.00 -42.67
N ARG A 160 -12.38 8.30 -42.90
CA ARG A 160 -13.16 8.77 -44.06
C ARG A 160 -12.82 10.21 -44.49
N ARG A 161 -12.06 10.28 -45.60
CA ARG A 161 -12.17 11.17 -46.78
C ARG A 161 -12.25 12.70 -46.56
N GLY A 162 -11.22 13.42 -47.02
CA GLY A 162 -11.33 14.85 -47.37
C GLY A 162 -10.06 15.66 -47.07
N GLY A 163 -9.37 16.11 -48.14
CA GLY A 163 -8.13 16.88 -48.09
C GLY A 163 -8.24 18.24 -47.39
N GLY A 164 -7.15 18.66 -46.78
CA GLY A 164 -7.01 19.98 -46.15
C GLY A 164 -5.82 20.04 -45.20
N SER A 165 -4.83 20.87 -45.53
CA SER A 165 -3.67 21.37 -44.76
C SER A 165 -3.27 20.61 -43.47
N SER A 166 -2.13 19.94 -43.53
CA SER A 166 -1.54 19.08 -42.49
C SER A 166 -0.98 19.83 -41.26
N SER A 167 -0.91 21.16 -41.27
CA SER A 167 -0.35 21.94 -40.16
C SER A 167 -1.38 22.32 -39.09
N SER A 168 -2.64 22.55 -39.47
CA SER A 168 -3.67 23.06 -38.54
C SER A 168 -4.32 21.96 -37.66
N ARG A 169 -4.37 20.71 -38.13
CA ARG A 169 -4.98 19.59 -37.37
C ARG A 169 -4.08 19.06 -36.25
N ARG A 170 -2.75 19.16 -36.40
CA ARG A 170 -1.78 18.80 -35.33
C ARG A 170 -1.81 19.78 -34.16
N ALA A 171 -2.07 21.06 -34.40
CA ALA A 171 -2.21 22.07 -33.35
C ALA A 171 -3.49 21.88 -32.52
N LEU A 172 -4.61 21.51 -33.15
CA LEU A 172 -5.88 21.20 -32.48
C LEU A 172 -5.82 19.92 -31.64
N LEU A 173 -5.17 18.85 -32.13
CA LEU A 173 -4.96 17.63 -31.35
C LEU A 173 -3.96 17.81 -30.21
N ARG A 174 -2.90 18.63 -30.38
CA ARG A 174 -2.02 19.01 -29.26
C ARG A 174 -2.75 19.82 -28.19
N ARG A 175 -3.66 20.72 -28.56
CA ARG A 175 -4.52 21.48 -27.62
C ARG A 175 -5.56 20.62 -26.92
N ALA A 176 -6.07 19.58 -27.58
CA ALA A 176 -6.99 18.62 -26.98
C ALA A 176 -6.29 17.65 -26.01
N ALA A 177 -5.04 17.26 -26.31
CA ALA A 177 -4.24 16.39 -25.44
C ALA A 177 -3.62 17.13 -24.24
N SER A 178 -3.32 18.43 -24.37
CA SER A 178 -2.75 19.25 -23.28
C SER A 178 -3.80 19.77 -22.29
N SER A 179 -5.08 19.46 -22.49
CA SER A 179 -6.19 19.98 -21.68
C SER A 179 -7.22 18.89 -21.31
N ALA A 180 -6.87 17.61 -21.43
CA ALA A 180 -7.66 16.54 -20.86
C ALA A 180 -7.25 16.36 -19.38
N ARG A 181 -7.67 17.29 -18.52
CA ARG A 181 -7.64 17.09 -17.07
C ARG A 181 -8.51 15.88 -16.76
N GLN A 182 -7.88 14.73 -16.51
CA GLN A 182 -8.63 13.52 -16.18
C GLN A 182 -9.40 13.76 -14.89
N PRO A 183 -10.69 13.42 -14.84
CA PRO A 183 -11.45 13.52 -13.62
C PRO A 183 -10.83 12.65 -12.52
N LEU A 184 -10.71 13.19 -11.30
CA LEU A 184 -10.22 12.44 -10.15
C LEU A 184 -11.39 11.83 -9.38
N VAL A 185 -11.27 10.54 -9.05
CA VAL A 185 -12.19 9.87 -8.15
C VAL A 185 -11.83 10.24 -6.72
N VAL A 186 -12.79 10.80 -5.98
CA VAL A 186 -12.69 11.10 -4.56
C VAL A 186 -13.73 10.25 -3.85
N ALA A 187 -13.30 9.36 -2.97
CA ALA A 187 -14.20 8.38 -2.34
C ALA A 187 -13.84 8.19 -0.87
N GLU A 188 -13.72 9.30 -0.15
CA GLU A 188 -13.48 9.28 1.28
C GLU A 188 -14.79 9.07 2.06
N PRO A 189 -14.80 8.31 3.15
CA PRO A 189 -15.96 8.20 4.04
C PRO A 189 -16.06 9.46 4.91
N VAL A 190 -16.53 10.56 4.29
CA VAL A 190 -16.59 11.91 4.90
C VAL A 190 -17.53 11.94 6.12
N GLU A 191 -18.52 11.05 6.17
CA GLU A 191 -19.47 10.94 7.28
C GLU A 191 -18.94 10.10 8.45
N ALA A 192 -17.83 9.38 8.28
CA ALA A 192 -17.24 8.58 9.33
C ALA A 192 -16.75 9.47 10.48
N ARG A 193 -17.44 9.42 11.62
CA ARG A 193 -17.00 10.05 12.86
C ARG A 193 -17.07 9.06 14.02
N SER A 194 -15.96 8.93 14.74
CA SER A 194 -15.90 8.18 16.00
C SER A 194 -15.17 9.01 17.05
N CYS A 195 -15.45 8.73 18.32
CA CYS A 195 -14.69 9.24 19.47
C CYS A 195 -13.98 8.11 20.22
N SER A 196 -13.95 6.89 19.65
CA SER A 196 -13.33 5.74 20.30
C SER A 196 -11.81 5.85 20.29
N PHE A 197 -11.17 5.72 21.46
CA PHE A 197 -9.72 5.62 21.55
C PHE A 197 -9.30 4.19 21.22
N VAL A 198 -8.90 3.96 19.97
CA VAL A 198 -8.45 2.67 19.44
C VAL A 198 -7.18 2.85 18.60
N GLY A 199 -6.45 1.76 18.42
CA GLY A 199 -5.21 1.71 17.65
C GLY A 199 -3.99 1.50 18.53
N THR A 200 -2.85 1.35 17.88
CA THR A 200 -1.55 1.24 18.55
C THR A 200 -1.04 2.64 18.90
N HIS A 201 -0.67 2.88 20.17
CA HIS A 201 -0.39 4.22 20.71
C HIS A 201 0.63 5.03 19.89
N GLU A 202 1.58 4.40 19.20
CA GLU A 202 2.57 5.10 18.38
C GLU A 202 2.04 5.56 17.01
N TYR A 203 0.92 4.99 16.54
CA TYR A 203 0.31 5.26 15.23
C TYR A 203 -0.98 6.07 15.31
N VAL A 204 -1.54 6.27 16.51
CA VAL A 204 -2.77 7.06 16.63
C VAL A 204 -2.53 8.52 16.22
N ALA A 205 -3.52 9.11 15.55
CA ALA A 205 -3.47 10.50 15.11
C ALA A 205 -3.65 11.48 16.29
N PRO A 206 -3.18 12.74 16.19
CA PRO A 206 -3.29 13.74 17.26
C PRO A 206 -4.72 13.99 17.74
N GLU A 207 -5.70 13.96 16.84
CA GLU A 207 -7.12 14.07 17.16
C GLU A 207 -7.63 12.89 17.99
N VAL A 208 -7.14 11.68 17.75
CA VAL A 208 -7.44 10.48 18.55
C VAL A 208 -6.73 10.56 19.90
N ALA A 209 -5.46 10.97 19.92
CA ALA A 209 -4.66 11.16 21.13
C ALA A 209 -5.29 12.18 22.11
N ARG A 210 -6.02 13.17 21.58
CA ARG A 210 -6.76 14.18 22.35
C ARG A 210 -8.17 13.74 22.75
N GLY A 211 -8.61 12.54 22.35
CA GLY A 211 -9.97 12.06 22.57
C GLY A 211 -11.04 12.78 21.76
N GLY A 212 -10.64 13.45 20.66
CA GLY A 212 -11.54 14.19 19.80
C GLY A 212 -12.25 13.32 18.75
N PRO A 213 -13.28 13.87 18.07
CA PRO A 213 -13.92 13.21 16.94
C PRO A 213 -12.93 13.06 15.78
N HIS A 214 -12.94 11.89 15.16
CA HIS A 214 -12.03 11.55 14.08
C HIS A 214 -12.71 10.69 13.00
N GLY A 215 -12.21 10.79 11.77
CA GLY A 215 -12.71 10.10 10.59
C GLY A 215 -11.58 9.49 9.76
N ALA A 216 -11.76 9.38 8.44
CA ALA A 216 -10.81 8.73 7.52
C ALA A 216 -9.36 9.25 7.57
N ALA A 217 -9.20 10.54 7.91
CA ALA A 217 -7.89 11.20 7.95
C ALA A 217 -6.87 10.57 8.91
N VAL A 218 -7.31 9.73 9.86
CA VAL A 218 -6.42 8.99 10.77
C VAL A 218 -5.59 7.94 10.05
N ASP A 219 -6.10 7.36 8.95
CA ASP A 219 -5.36 6.35 8.18
C ASP A 219 -4.23 6.99 7.37
N TRP A 220 -4.43 8.23 6.89
CA TRP A 220 -3.37 9.02 6.24
C TRP A 220 -2.26 9.39 7.23
N TRP A 221 -2.61 9.71 8.48
CA TRP A 221 -1.61 9.89 9.54
C TRP A 221 -0.83 8.60 9.80
N ALA A 222 -1.54 7.47 9.97
CA ALA A 222 -0.91 6.18 10.21
C ALA A 222 0.01 5.76 9.06
N LEU A 223 -0.33 6.08 7.81
CA LEU A 223 0.53 5.87 6.64
C LEU A 223 1.83 6.68 6.73
N GLY A 224 1.76 7.92 7.25
CA GLY A 224 2.95 8.74 7.52
C GLY A 224 3.86 8.15 8.59
N VAL A 225 3.28 7.65 9.69
CA VAL A 225 4.02 6.97 10.77
C VAL A 225 4.67 5.69 10.25
N PHE A 226 3.88 4.89 9.51
CA PHE A 226 4.32 3.65 8.87
C PHE A 226 5.51 3.90 7.94
N LEU A 227 5.42 4.86 7.02
CA LEU A 227 6.51 5.17 6.10
C LEU A 227 7.77 5.69 6.83
N TYR A 228 7.60 6.55 7.84
CA TYR A 228 8.72 7.00 8.68
C TYR A 228 9.45 5.82 9.32
N GLU A 229 8.70 4.88 9.90
CA GLU A 229 9.27 3.73 10.57
C GLU A 229 9.94 2.75 9.59
N LEU A 230 9.37 2.53 8.39
CA LEU A 230 10.03 1.73 7.36
C LEU A 230 11.41 2.30 6.98
N LEU A 231 11.54 3.64 6.93
CA LEU A 231 12.76 4.34 6.51
C LEU A 231 13.76 4.58 7.64
N HIS A 232 13.28 4.75 8.87
CA HIS A 232 14.11 5.17 10.01
C HIS A 232 14.21 4.12 11.12
N GLY A 233 13.46 3.02 11.02
CA GLY A 233 13.50 1.87 11.92
C GLY A 233 12.88 2.08 13.29
N ARG A 234 12.28 3.26 13.53
CA ARG A 234 11.59 3.66 14.76
C ARG A 234 10.43 4.59 14.40
N THR A 235 9.44 4.70 15.28
CA THR A 235 8.34 5.66 15.10
C THR A 235 8.79 7.09 15.47
N PRO A 236 8.14 8.14 14.93
CA PRO A 236 8.60 9.52 15.09
C PRO A 236 8.32 10.12 16.48
N PHE A 237 7.34 9.58 17.22
CA PHE A 237 6.83 10.20 18.45
C PHE A 237 6.88 9.28 19.69
N ALA A 238 7.51 8.10 19.60
CA ALA A 238 7.68 7.20 20.75
C ALA A 238 8.23 7.93 21.98
N GLY A 239 7.57 7.73 23.13
CA GLY A 239 7.99 8.16 24.46
C GLY A 239 8.42 6.98 25.33
N ALA A 240 8.79 7.26 26.58
CA ALA A 240 9.14 6.24 27.56
C ALA A 240 7.96 5.35 27.96
N ASP A 241 6.75 5.91 27.89
CA ASP A 241 5.48 5.23 28.18
C ASP A 241 4.38 5.70 27.20
N ASN A 242 3.18 5.12 27.34
CA ASN A 242 2.03 5.46 26.49
C ASN A 242 1.64 6.93 26.63
N GLU A 243 1.64 7.50 27.84
CA GLU A 243 1.22 8.87 28.06
C GLU A 243 2.18 9.88 27.43
N ALA A 244 3.49 9.65 27.61
CA ALA A 244 4.55 10.42 26.97
C ALA A 244 4.46 10.32 25.44
N THR A 245 4.16 9.13 24.90
CA THR A 245 3.94 8.92 23.47
C THR A 245 2.77 9.75 22.96
N LEU A 246 1.60 9.70 23.62
CA LEU A 246 0.43 10.50 23.24
C LEU A 246 0.69 12.01 23.37
N ARG A 247 1.43 12.43 24.39
CA ARG A 247 1.85 13.83 24.57
C ARG A 247 2.77 14.28 23.43
N ASN A 248 3.72 13.44 23.02
CA ASN A 248 4.59 13.70 21.88
C ASN A 248 3.79 13.79 20.58
N ILE A 249 2.87 12.85 20.34
CA ILE A 249 1.97 12.88 19.17
C ILE A 249 1.18 14.18 19.14
N ALA A 250 0.66 14.64 20.28
CA ALA A 250 -0.17 15.84 20.34
C ALA A 250 0.61 17.16 20.19
N ARG A 251 1.88 17.22 20.62
CA ARG A 251 2.61 18.49 20.81
C ARG A 251 4.01 18.56 20.19
N ARG A 252 4.74 17.45 20.10
CA ARG A 252 6.14 17.45 19.64
C ARG A 252 6.19 17.66 18.12
N PRO A 253 7.03 18.58 17.63
CA PRO A 253 7.26 18.72 16.19
C PRO A 253 7.95 17.47 15.64
N LEU A 254 7.66 17.15 14.37
CA LEU A 254 8.34 16.05 13.67
C LEU A 254 9.83 16.36 13.54
N SER A 255 10.68 15.36 13.74
CA SER A 255 12.10 15.47 13.47
C SER A 255 12.64 14.22 12.78
N PHE A 256 13.60 14.43 11.88
CA PHE A 256 14.28 13.36 11.16
C PHE A 256 15.67 13.11 11.76
N PRO A 257 16.17 11.86 11.77
CA PRO A 257 17.55 11.59 12.10
C PRO A 257 18.50 12.36 11.16
N SER A 258 19.54 12.98 11.71
CA SER A 258 20.54 13.68 10.91
C SER A 258 21.17 12.71 9.89
N PRO A 259 21.39 13.13 8.63
CA PRO A 259 22.08 12.29 7.67
C PRO A 259 23.44 11.90 8.25
N ALA A 260 23.77 10.61 8.21
CA ALA A 260 25.09 10.15 8.60
C ALA A 260 26.12 10.88 7.71
N VAL A 261 27.11 11.49 8.36
CA VAL A 261 28.19 12.23 7.70
C VAL A 261 28.78 11.35 6.59
N GLY A 262 28.56 11.72 5.33
CA GLY A 262 29.05 10.99 4.14
C GLY A 262 27.97 10.41 3.20
N GLY A 263 26.69 10.43 3.57
CA GLY A 263 25.58 10.09 2.66
C GLY A 263 24.89 11.33 2.13
N GLY A 264 25.12 11.71 0.88
CA GLY A 264 24.38 12.81 0.24
C GLY A 264 22.87 12.53 0.27
N SER A 265 22.05 13.50 0.68
CA SER A 265 20.59 13.35 0.60
C SER A 265 20.19 13.37 -0.87
N SER A 266 19.67 12.25 -1.38
CA SER A 266 19.17 12.21 -2.75
C SER A 266 17.88 13.03 -2.87
N GLY A 267 17.51 13.46 -4.08
CA GLY A 267 16.21 14.10 -4.31
C GLY A 267 15.03 13.22 -3.86
N ALA A 268 15.17 11.90 -3.97
CA ALA A 268 14.16 10.94 -3.52
C ALA A 268 14.04 10.87 -1.98
N ASP A 269 15.13 11.10 -1.24
CA ASP A 269 15.07 11.22 0.23
C ASP A 269 14.37 12.50 0.66
N ALA A 270 14.58 13.60 -0.08
CA ALA A 270 13.87 14.86 0.14
C ALA A 270 12.37 14.70 -0.13
N ASP A 271 12.00 14.06 -1.25
CA ASP A 271 10.61 13.75 -1.58
C ASP A 271 9.95 12.85 -0.51
N ALA A 272 10.69 11.91 0.08
CA ALA A 272 10.19 11.05 1.15
C ALA A 272 9.92 11.85 2.45
N ARG A 273 10.84 12.74 2.82
CA ARG A 273 10.66 13.61 4.00
C ARG A 273 9.47 14.56 3.82
N ASP A 274 9.36 15.20 2.66
CA ASP A 274 8.22 16.08 2.33
C ASP A 274 6.88 15.32 2.40
N LEU A 275 6.83 14.09 1.86
CA LEU A 275 5.62 13.26 1.97
C LEU A 275 5.24 13.00 3.43
N ILE A 276 6.21 12.56 4.24
CA ILE A 276 5.99 12.26 5.66
C ILE A 276 5.55 13.51 6.41
N GLU A 277 6.18 14.67 6.18
CA GLU A 277 5.80 15.94 6.80
C GLU A 277 4.34 16.30 6.51
N ARG A 278 3.90 16.16 5.26
CA ARG A 278 2.52 16.47 4.85
C ARG A 278 1.49 15.46 5.37
N LEU A 279 1.83 14.18 5.47
CA LEU A 279 0.98 13.14 6.08
C LEU A 279 0.92 13.28 7.61
N LEU A 280 1.99 13.76 8.24
CA LEU A 280 2.09 13.98 9.69
C LEU A 280 1.75 15.42 10.12
N ALA A 281 0.98 16.14 9.30
CA ALA A 281 0.37 17.39 9.70
C ALA A 281 -0.61 17.15 10.87
N LYS A 282 -0.41 17.89 11.97
CA LYS A 282 -1.17 17.70 13.21
C LYS A 282 -2.64 18.13 13.08
N ASP A 283 -2.93 19.14 12.27
CA ASP A 283 -4.29 19.52 11.90
C ASP A 283 -4.78 18.63 10.74
N PRO A 284 -5.83 17.82 10.93
CA PRO A 284 -6.39 16.99 9.87
C PRO A 284 -6.75 17.77 8.62
N ARG A 285 -7.14 19.05 8.73
CA ARG A 285 -7.54 19.88 7.57
C ARG A 285 -6.38 20.27 6.65
N GLN A 286 -5.16 20.26 7.19
CA GLN A 286 -3.93 20.54 6.44
C GLN A 286 -3.19 19.27 6.02
N ARG A 287 -3.63 18.11 6.54
CA ARG A 287 -3.03 16.81 6.27
C ARG A 287 -3.29 16.36 4.83
N LEU A 288 -2.22 15.89 4.18
CA LEU A 288 -2.33 15.31 2.84
C LEU A 288 -3.28 14.10 2.87
N GLY A 289 -4.18 14.03 1.89
CA GLY A 289 -5.20 12.99 1.79
C GLY A 289 -6.54 13.36 2.43
N SER A 290 -6.62 14.37 3.29
CA SER A 290 -7.90 14.74 3.93
C SER A 290 -8.93 15.38 3.00
N ARG A 291 -8.52 15.88 1.81
CA ARG A 291 -9.43 16.52 0.84
C ARG A 291 -9.84 15.55 -0.27
N ARG A 292 -8.88 15.10 -1.07
CA ARG A 292 -9.15 14.20 -2.22
C ARG A 292 -8.70 12.75 -1.96
N GLY A 293 -8.47 12.37 -0.70
CA GLY A 293 -8.12 11.01 -0.34
C GLY A 293 -6.79 10.56 -0.93
N ALA A 294 -6.77 9.31 -1.37
CA ALA A 294 -5.60 8.69 -1.98
C ALA A 294 -5.08 9.45 -3.22
N ALA A 295 -5.94 10.19 -3.94
CA ALA A 295 -5.52 10.93 -5.13
C ALA A 295 -4.44 11.99 -4.82
N ASP A 296 -4.59 12.71 -3.71
CA ASP A 296 -3.59 13.70 -3.26
C ASP A 296 -2.26 13.02 -2.91
N VAL A 297 -2.32 11.85 -2.26
CA VAL A 297 -1.14 11.11 -1.82
C VAL A 297 -0.40 10.49 -3.02
N LYS A 298 -1.13 9.92 -3.98
CA LYS A 298 -0.56 9.34 -5.21
C LYS A 298 0.14 10.36 -6.10
N ALA A 299 -0.36 11.60 -6.12
CA ALA A 299 0.20 12.69 -6.91
C ALA A 299 1.54 13.22 -6.35
N HIS A 300 1.94 12.80 -5.14
CA HIS A 300 3.15 13.28 -4.50
C HIS A 300 4.44 12.88 -5.28
N PRO A 301 5.46 13.77 -5.40
CA PRO A 301 6.74 13.48 -6.06
C PRO A 301 7.44 12.19 -5.59
N PHE A 302 7.25 11.81 -4.32
CA PHE A 302 7.75 10.55 -3.77
C PHE A 302 7.33 9.33 -4.58
N PHE A 303 6.15 9.34 -5.20
CA PHE A 303 5.64 8.26 -6.04
C PHE A 303 5.85 8.51 -7.55
N ARG A 304 6.59 9.56 -7.94
CA ARG A 304 6.84 9.92 -9.35
C ARG A 304 7.41 8.75 -10.15
N GLY A 305 6.76 8.41 -11.26
CA GLY A 305 7.15 7.30 -12.14
C GLY A 305 6.67 5.92 -11.69
N LEU A 306 5.95 5.82 -10.56
CA LEU A 306 5.25 4.59 -10.20
C LEU A 306 3.94 4.49 -10.98
N ASN A 307 3.71 3.38 -11.67
CA ASN A 307 2.42 3.09 -12.27
C ASN A 307 1.57 2.28 -11.28
N PHE A 308 0.66 2.95 -10.58
CA PHE A 308 -0.22 2.31 -9.60
C PHE A 308 -1.11 1.21 -10.20
N ALA A 309 -1.52 1.32 -11.47
CA ALA A 309 -2.35 0.31 -12.13
C ALA A 309 -1.57 -0.99 -12.40
N LEU A 310 -0.25 -0.93 -12.52
CA LEU A 310 0.62 -2.09 -12.75
C LEU A 310 1.37 -2.53 -11.49
N LEU A 311 1.07 -1.95 -10.32
CA LEU A 311 1.81 -2.24 -9.10
C LEU A 311 1.76 -3.72 -8.73
N ARG A 312 0.59 -4.35 -8.91
CA ARG A 312 0.38 -5.80 -8.68
C ARG A 312 1.19 -6.68 -9.63
N SER A 313 1.59 -6.19 -10.80
CA SER A 313 2.42 -6.91 -11.76
C SER A 313 3.91 -6.60 -11.62
N SER A 314 4.26 -5.64 -10.76
CA SER A 314 5.64 -5.22 -10.52
C SER A 314 6.33 -6.19 -9.57
N ARG A 315 7.62 -6.44 -9.76
CA ARG A 315 8.39 -7.37 -8.93
C ARG A 315 8.52 -6.84 -7.48
N PRO A 316 8.07 -7.59 -6.46
CA PRO A 316 8.21 -7.16 -5.07
C PRO A 316 9.67 -7.15 -4.58
N PRO A 317 9.98 -6.35 -3.54
CA PRO A 317 11.32 -6.27 -2.98
C PRO A 317 11.84 -7.59 -2.40
N VAL A 318 10.95 -8.36 -1.76
CA VAL A 318 11.27 -9.64 -1.13
C VAL A 318 10.20 -10.65 -1.52
N VAL A 319 10.62 -11.80 -2.05
CA VAL A 319 9.74 -12.93 -2.35
C VAL A 319 10.10 -14.08 -1.41
N PRO A 320 9.19 -14.56 -0.54
CA PRO A 320 9.46 -15.68 0.36
C PRO A 320 9.95 -16.93 -0.39
N GLY A 321 10.97 -17.60 0.16
CA GLY A 321 11.49 -18.86 -0.41
C GLY A 321 12.39 -18.70 -1.66
N ALA A 322 12.50 -17.51 -2.24
CA ALA A 322 13.48 -17.26 -3.29
C ALA A 322 14.90 -17.27 -2.69
N SER A 323 15.67 -18.32 -2.95
CA SER A 323 17.09 -18.37 -2.57
C SER A 323 17.81 -17.15 -3.16
N ARG A 324 18.60 -16.43 -2.35
CA ARG A 324 19.44 -15.31 -2.83
C ARG A 324 20.49 -15.84 -3.80
N SER A 325 20.17 -15.95 -5.08
CA SER A 325 21.21 -15.89 -6.11
C SER A 325 21.66 -14.43 -6.20
N PRO A 326 22.96 -14.10 -6.02
CA PRO A 326 23.43 -12.74 -6.21
C PRO A 326 23.09 -12.28 -7.64
N PRO A 327 22.80 -10.99 -7.86
CA PRO A 327 22.52 -10.50 -9.20
C PRO A 327 23.78 -10.70 -10.05
N LEU A 328 23.69 -11.60 -11.03
CA LEU A 328 24.64 -11.63 -12.14
C LEU A 328 24.53 -10.28 -12.83
N HIS A 329 25.59 -9.49 -12.75
CA HIS A 329 25.82 -8.34 -13.61
C HIS A 329 25.68 -8.80 -15.06
N ARG A 330 24.52 -8.57 -15.68
CA ARG A 330 24.37 -8.73 -17.12
C ARG A 330 24.71 -7.41 -17.77
N SER A 331 26.02 -7.16 -17.88
CA SER A 331 26.51 -6.36 -19.00
C SER A 331 26.32 -7.15 -20.29
N GLN A 332 26.39 -6.41 -21.40
CA GLN A 332 26.43 -6.82 -22.79
C GLN A 332 25.08 -6.62 -23.51
N SER A 333 24.93 -5.57 -24.33
CA SER A 333 25.69 -5.23 -25.55
C SER A 333 25.73 -6.41 -26.52
N CYS A 334 24.97 -6.28 -27.60
CA CYS A 334 24.89 -7.18 -28.74
C CYS A 334 26.27 -7.52 -29.32
N SER A 335 26.50 -8.79 -29.67
CA SER A 335 27.15 -9.17 -30.94
C SER A 335 26.78 -10.61 -31.29
N ALA A 336 26.34 -10.81 -32.52
CA ALA A 336 26.14 -12.11 -33.12
C ALA A 336 27.49 -12.80 -33.37
N ALA A 337 27.57 -14.10 -33.10
CA ALA A 337 28.58 -14.97 -33.70
C ALA A 337 28.02 -16.39 -33.88
N THR A 338 28.25 -16.89 -35.08
CA THR A 338 27.76 -18.13 -35.69
C THR A 338 28.63 -19.33 -35.31
N ALA A 339 28.07 -20.53 -35.50
CA ALA A 339 28.71 -21.86 -35.59
C ALA A 339 29.06 -22.53 -34.23
N SER A 340 28.99 -23.85 -34.05
CA SER A 340 28.81 -24.98 -34.98
C SER A 340 28.40 -26.20 -34.17
N ALA A 341 27.68 -27.13 -34.82
CA ALA A 341 27.25 -28.39 -34.24
C ALA A 341 28.42 -29.33 -33.91
N THR A 342 28.38 -29.93 -32.71
CA THR A 342 29.09 -31.19 -32.44
C THR A 342 28.24 -32.12 -31.60
N ARG A 343 27.92 -33.25 -32.23
CA ARG A 343 27.11 -34.37 -31.77
C ARG A 343 27.91 -35.19 -30.74
N ARG A 344 27.38 -35.44 -29.54
CA ARG A 344 27.90 -36.51 -28.66
C ARG A 344 26.85 -37.13 -27.74
N ARG A 345 26.49 -38.35 -28.14
CA ARG A 345 26.15 -39.59 -27.40
C ARG A 345 25.36 -39.52 -26.08
N ALA A 346 24.26 -40.27 -26.09
CA ALA A 346 23.39 -40.64 -25.00
C ALA A 346 24.06 -41.49 -23.90
N SER A 347 23.66 -41.26 -22.65
CA SER A 347 23.81 -42.21 -21.54
C SER A 347 22.64 -42.07 -20.55
N LYS A 348 21.82 -43.13 -20.50
CA LYS A 348 20.96 -43.70 -19.44
C LYS A 348 20.21 -42.78 -18.43
N PRO A 349 18.89 -43.01 -18.21
CA PRO A 349 18.13 -42.31 -17.18
C PRO A 349 18.34 -42.93 -15.77
N PRO A 350 18.17 -42.13 -14.69
CA PRO A 350 18.20 -42.63 -13.31
C PRO A 350 16.90 -43.39 -12.94
N PRO A 351 16.94 -44.31 -11.96
CA PRO A 351 15.79 -45.11 -11.57
C PRO A 351 14.77 -44.31 -10.76
N GLN A 352 13.48 -44.60 -10.99
CA GLN A 352 12.37 -44.10 -10.18
C GLN A 352 12.27 -44.86 -8.85
N PRO A 353 12.04 -44.18 -7.71
CA PRO A 353 11.53 -44.84 -6.51
C PRO A 353 10.00 -44.92 -6.54
N GLN A 354 9.50 -46.12 -6.22
CA GLN A 354 8.08 -46.46 -6.07
C GLN A 354 7.45 -45.84 -4.80
N PRO A 355 6.11 -45.71 -4.76
CA PRO A 355 5.39 -45.00 -3.71
C PRO A 355 5.05 -45.95 -2.56
N ASP A 356 5.23 -45.53 -1.32
CA ASP A 356 4.51 -46.15 -0.22
C ASP A 356 4.39 -45.26 1.02
N ALA A 357 3.27 -45.52 1.72
CA ALA A 357 2.88 -45.07 3.06
C ALA A 357 2.21 -43.69 3.21
N ARG A 358 0.87 -43.74 3.11
CA ARG A 358 -0.10 -43.29 4.14
C ARG A 358 0.40 -42.23 5.13
N PHE A 359 -0.20 -41.04 5.06
CA PHE A 359 -0.33 -40.15 6.20
C PHE A 359 -1.80 -40.07 6.60
N ASP A 360 -2.12 -40.76 7.69
CA ASP A 360 -3.35 -40.55 8.44
C ASP A 360 -3.28 -39.19 9.14
N LEU A 361 -4.35 -38.40 8.97
CA LEU A 361 -4.54 -37.08 9.53
C LEU A 361 -5.00 -37.18 10.99
N PHE A 362 -4.32 -36.47 11.88
CA PHE A 362 -4.92 -35.81 13.04
C PHE A 362 -4.36 -34.40 13.17
#